data_AF-A0AB39P8J9-F1
#
_entry.id   AF-A0AB39P8J9-F1
#
_cell.length_a   1.000
_cell.length_b   1.000
_cell.length_c   1.000
_cell.angle_alpha   90.00
_cell.angle_beta   90.00
_cell.angle_gamma   90.00
#
_symmetry.space_group_name_H-M   'P 1'
#
loop_
_entity.id
_entity.type
_entity.pdbx_description
1 polymer ?
#
loop_
_entity_poly.entity_id
_entity_poly.type
_entity_poly.pdbx_seq_one_letter_code
_entity_poly.pdbx_strand_id
1 'polypeptide(L)'
;MSPAIPTPRRNQQLALCFHHAVLDAQDDLAIGITRLRELTQSGDYAYYVDIAHFMAGLPLPERTARARWIDGEQQTRERWRHLVTTRRNQLATTH
;
A
#
# COMPACT_ATOMS: atom_id res chain seq x y z
N MET A 1 -24.17 -15.58 4.65
CA MET A 1 -23.08 -16.06 3.78
C MET A 1 -22.64 -14.87 2.93
N SER A 2 -21.68 -14.08 3.42
CA SER A 2 -21.25 -12.85 2.73
C SER A 2 -20.39 -13.23 1.52
N PRO A 3 -20.63 -12.67 0.32
CA PRO A 3 -19.82 -12.99 -0.83
C PRO A 3 -18.40 -12.46 -0.60
N ALA A 4 -17.43 -13.37 -0.53
CA ALA A 4 -16.03 -13.00 -0.54
C ALA A 4 -15.77 -12.17 -1.82
N ILE A 5 -15.46 -10.88 -1.65
CA ILE A 5 -15.00 -10.04 -2.76
C ILE A 5 -13.86 -10.81 -3.47
N PRO A 6 -13.90 -11.01 -4.79
CA PRO A 6 -12.88 -11.80 -5.46
C PRO A 6 -11.48 -11.23 -5.19
N THR A 7 -10.63 -12.05 -4.58
CA THR A 7 -9.22 -11.80 -4.25
C THR A 7 -8.38 -11.15 -5.35
N PRO A 8 -8.52 -11.42 -6.67
CA PRO A 8 -7.66 -10.81 -7.69
C PRO A 8 -7.64 -9.28 -7.70
N ARG A 9 -8.80 -8.63 -7.45
CA ARG A 9 -8.90 -7.16 -7.59
C ARG A 9 -8.09 -6.39 -6.55
N ARG A 10 -7.97 -6.92 -5.33
CA ARG A 10 -7.22 -6.27 -4.23
C ARG A 10 -5.72 -6.33 -4.46
N ASN A 11 -5.21 -7.49 -4.88
CA ASN A 11 -3.79 -7.68 -5.19
C ASN A 11 -3.37 -6.79 -6.37
N GLN A 12 -4.22 -6.68 -7.39
CA GLN A 12 -4.00 -5.77 -8.52
C GLN A 12 -3.96 -4.31 -8.06
N GLN A 13 -4.89 -3.89 -7.20
CA GLN A 13 -4.92 -2.54 -6.69
C GLN A 13 -3.69 -2.20 -5.84
N LEU A 14 -3.19 -3.15 -5.04
CA LEU A 14 -1.93 -2.98 -4.30
C LEU A 14 -0.73 -2.84 -5.24
N ALA A 15 -0.67 -3.65 -6.31
CA ALA A 15 0.38 -3.56 -7.31
C ALA A 15 0.37 -2.20 -8.03
N LEU A 16 -0.81 -1.65 -8.33
CA LEU A 16 -0.94 -0.29 -8.86
C LEU A 16 -0.44 0.76 -7.87
N CYS A 17 -0.79 0.67 -6.60
CA CYS A 17 -0.26 1.58 -5.58
C CYS A 17 1.27 1.52 -5.51
N PHE A 18 1.84 0.30 -5.56
CA PHE A 18 3.28 0.11 -5.61
C PHE A 18 3.90 0.80 -6.85
N HIS A 19 3.29 0.63 -8.03
CA HIS A 19 3.75 1.26 -9.27
C HIS A 19 3.72 2.79 -9.19
N HIS A 20 2.61 3.39 -8.75
CA HIS A 20 2.49 4.84 -8.60
C HIS A 20 3.46 5.41 -7.56
N ALA A 21 3.70 4.68 -6.45
CA ALA A 21 4.68 5.08 -5.45
C ALA A 21 6.12 5.10 -6.00
N VAL A 22 6.46 4.16 -6.88
CA VAL A 22 7.77 4.13 -7.55
C VAL A 22 7.92 5.27 -8.57
N LEU A 23 6.86 5.59 -9.32
CA LEU A 23 6.84 6.69 -10.29
C LEU A 23 6.71 8.09 -9.68
N ASP A 24 6.48 8.19 -8.37
CA ASP A 24 6.11 9.44 -7.68
C ASP A 24 4.81 10.09 -8.15
N ALA A 25 3.89 9.29 -8.70
CA ALA A 25 2.57 9.76 -9.11
C ALA A 25 1.65 9.87 -7.89
N GLN A 26 1.80 10.95 -7.12
CA GLN A 26 1.11 11.14 -5.83
C GLN A 26 -0.42 11.13 -5.94
N ASP A 27 -0.98 11.74 -6.98
CA ASP A 27 -2.43 11.79 -7.20
C ASP A 27 -3.00 10.40 -7.52
N ASP A 28 -2.35 9.66 -8.42
CA ASP A 28 -2.75 8.29 -8.76
C ASP A 28 -2.61 7.35 -7.57
N LEU A 29 -1.58 7.56 -6.74
CA LEU A 29 -1.39 6.81 -5.50
C LEU A 29 -2.50 7.08 -4.50
N ALA A 30 -2.93 8.33 -4.32
CA ALA A 30 -4.04 8.68 -3.43
C ALA A 30 -5.38 8.06 -3.90
N ILE A 31 -5.64 8.09 -5.21
CA ILE A 31 -6.79 7.40 -5.83
C ILE A 31 -6.69 5.90 -5.57
N GLY A 32 -5.50 5.32 -5.74
CA GLY A 32 -5.27 3.90 -5.55
C GLY A 32 -5.48 3.44 -4.10
N ILE A 33 -5.02 4.22 -3.13
CA ILE A 33 -5.23 3.97 -1.69
C ILE A 33 -6.71 4.03 -1.35
N THR A 34 -7.46 4.99 -1.91
CA THR A 34 -8.90 5.11 -1.69
C THR A 34 -9.65 3.88 -2.19
N ARG A 35 -9.37 3.45 -3.43
CA ARG A 35 -9.95 2.23 -4.02
C ARG A 35 -9.56 0.97 -3.23
N LEU A 36 -8.32 0.90 -2.76
CA LEU A 36 -7.87 -0.22 -1.94
C LEU A 36 -8.67 -0.30 -0.63
N ARG A 37 -8.94 0.86 0.01
CA ARG A 37 -9.75 0.94 1.22
C ARG A 37 -11.19 0.48 1.01
N GLU A 38 -11.80 0.85 -0.11
CA GLU A 38 -13.14 0.39 -0.49
C GLU A 38 -13.18 -1.14 -0.68
N LEU A 39 -12.17 -1.70 -1.34
CA LEU A 39 -12.06 -3.14 -1.57
C LEU A 39 -11.79 -3.95 -0.29
N THR A 40 -11.22 -3.33 0.75
CA THR A 40 -10.92 -3.98 2.04
C THR A 40 -11.88 -3.55 3.16
N GLN A 41 -13.02 -2.93 2.81
CA GLN A 41 -13.96 -2.39 3.80
C GLN A 41 -14.59 -3.47 4.69
N SER A 42 -14.62 -4.74 4.25
CA SER A 42 -15.08 -5.87 5.06
C SER A 42 -14.16 -6.21 6.24
N GLY A 43 -13.02 -5.53 6.39
CA GLY A 43 -12.04 -5.76 7.46
C GLY A 43 -10.97 -6.80 7.09
N ASP A 44 -11.29 -7.74 6.20
CA ASP A 44 -10.30 -8.65 5.64
C ASP A 44 -9.29 -7.87 4.78
N TYR A 45 -8.00 -8.16 4.96
CA TYR A 45 -6.91 -7.56 4.21
C TYR A 45 -6.74 -6.04 4.40
N ALA A 46 -7.25 -5.46 5.50
CA ALA A 46 -7.02 -4.06 5.85
C ALA A 46 -5.51 -3.69 5.91
N TYR A 47 -4.64 -4.67 6.19
CA TYR A 47 -3.19 -4.52 6.16
C TYR A 47 -2.62 -4.12 4.79
N TYR A 48 -3.35 -4.31 3.69
CA TYR A 48 -2.95 -3.78 2.38
C TYR A 48 -2.99 -2.26 2.33
N VAL A 49 -3.95 -1.63 3.02
CA VAL A 49 -4.01 -0.18 3.15
C VAL A 49 -2.81 0.33 3.94
N ASP A 50 -2.43 -0.36 5.02
CA ASP A 50 -1.24 -0.02 5.82
C ASP A 50 0.04 -0.09 4.97
N ILE A 51 0.22 -1.16 4.19
CA ILE A 51 1.35 -1.31 3.26
C ILE A 51 1.37 -0.17 2.24
N ALA A 52 0.22 0.20 1.68
CA ALA A 52 0.14 1.31 0.72
C ALA A 52 0.57 2.66 1.32
N HIS A 53 0.20 2.94 2.57
CA HIS A 53 0.69 4.13 3.28
C HIS A 53 2.19 4.05 3.57
N PHE A 54 2.72 2.88 3.94
CA PHE A 54 4.15 2.68 4.15
C PHE A 54 4.97 2.93 2.89
N MET A 55 4.53 2.40 1.74
CA MET A 55 5.14 2.65 0.43
C MET A 55 5.18 4.14 0.10
N ALA A 56 4.08 4.85 0.37
CA ALA A 56 3.92 6.27 0.15
C ALA A 56 4.67 7.15 1.16
N GLY A 57 5.14 6.59 2.29
CA GLY A 57 5.68 7.36 3.41
C GLY A 57 4.62 8.15 4.19
N LEU A 58 3.33 7.87 3.96
CA LEU A 58 2.21 8.58 4.58
C LEU A 58 1.98 8.11 6.03
N PRO A 59 1.37 8.96 6.89
CA PRO A 59 0.89 8.54 8.19
C PRO A 59 -0.28 7.57 8.05
N LEU A 60 -0.39 6.60 8.96
CA LEU A 60 -1.55 5.71 9.01
C LEU A 60 -2.78 6.45 9.55
N PRO A 61 -3.99 6.16 9.02
CA PRO A 61 -5.23 6.71 9.57
C PRO A 61 -5.51 6.14 10.97
N GLU A 62 -5.81 7.01 11.94
CA GLU A 62 -5.95 6.66 13.37
C GLU A 62 -7.04 5.63 13.70
N ARG A 63 -8.04 5.43 12.81
CA ARG A 63 -9.27 4.67 13.10
C ARG A 63 -9.33 3.26 12.51
N THR A 64 -8.25 2.76 11.93
CA THR A 64 -8.25 1.41 11.33
C THR A 64 -7.67 0.39 12.31
N ALA A 65 -8.33 -0.76 12.46
CA ALA A 65 -7.75 -1.91 13.17
C ALA A 65 -6.41 -2.25 12.50
N ARG A 66 -5.30 -2.09 13.25
CA ARG A 66 -3.95 -2.26 12.69
C ARG A 66 -3.57 -3.73 12.61
N ALA A 67 -2.85 -4.07 11.55
CA ALA A 67 -2.22 -5.37 11.46
C ALA A 67 -1.15 -5.53 12.56
N ARG A 68 -1.03 -6.75 13.11
CA ARG A 68 0.12 -7.11 13.93
C ARG A 68 1.28 -7.50 12.99
N TRP A 69 2.29 -6.65 12.89
CA TRP A 69 3.47 -6.91 12.08
C TRP A 69 4.46 -7.81 12.80
N ILE A 70 5.01 -8.81 12.10
CA ILE A 70 5.97 -9.80 12.64
C ILE A 70 7.20 -9.11 13.20
N ASP A 71 7.74 -8.16 12.45
CA ASP A 71 8.98 -7.41 12.75
C ASP A 71 8.70 -6.05 13.42
N GLY A 72 7.44 -5.78 13.79
CA GLY A 72 6.98 -4.47 14.23
C GLY A 72 6.64 -3.51 13.09
N GLU A 73 5.80 -2.53 13.42
CA GLU A 73 5.25 -1.57 12.45
C GLU A 73 6.35 -0.68 11.84
N GLN A 74 7.24 -0.13 12.66
CA GLN A 74 8.28 0.79 12.20
C GLN A 74 9.27 0.11 11.24
N GLN A 75 9.77 -1.07 11.61
CA GLN A 75 10.69 -1.81 10.74
C GLN A 75 10.02 -2.22 9.43
N THR A 76 8.74 -2.62 9.48
CA THR A 76 7.98 -2.94 8.27
C THR A 76 7.78 -1.71 7.39
N ARG A 77 7.44 -0.56 7.99
CA ARG A 77 7.29 0.72 7.29
C ARG A 77 8.57 1.12 6.57
N GLU A 78 9.70 1.06 7.27
CA GLU A 78 11.01 1.39 6.72
C GLU A 78 11.39 0.48 5.56
N ARG A 79 11.16 -0.83 5.66
CA ARG A 79 11.46 -1.78 4.58
C ARG A 79 10.64 -1.50 3.32
N TRP A 80 9.34 -1.25 3.45
CA TRP A 80 8.49 -0.89 2.30
C TRP A 80 8.90 0.44 1.68
N ARG A 81 9.19 1.44 2.52
CA ARG A 81 9.64 2.75 2.04
C ARG A 81 10.97 2.64 1.31
N HIS A 82 11.93 1.90 1.87
CA HIS A 82 13.24 1.66 1.27
C HIS A 82 13.09 0.99 -0.10
N LEU A 83 12.26 -0.06 -0.22
CA LEU A 83 12.01 -0.75 -1.49
C LEU A 83 11.51 0.20 -2.60
N VAL A 84 10.57 1.08 -2.28
CA VAL A 84 10.04 2.07 -3.25
C VAL A 84 11.13 3.07 -3.64
N THR A 85 11.83 3.63 -2.66
CA THR A 85 12.91 4.60 -2.91
C THR A 85 14.05 4.00 -3.73
N THR A 86 14.47 2.77 -3.44
CA THR A 86 15.50 2.07 -4.24
C THR A 86 15.08 1.94 -5.70
N ARG A 87 13.84 1.49 -5.97
CA ARG A 87 13.35 1.33 -7.35
C ARG A 87 13.18 2.67 -8.07
N ARG A 88 12.73 3.70 -7.36
CA ARG A 88 12.66 5.05 -7.90
C ARG A 88 14.04 5.56 -8.32
N ASN A 89 15.06 5.36 -7.48
CA ASN A 89 16.44 5.74 -7.80
C ASN A 89 16.95 4.99 -9.03
N GLN A 90 16.66 3.68 -9.14
CA GLN A 90 17.04 2.87 -10.30
C GLN A 90 16.42 3.40 -11.62
N LEU A 91 15.15 3.80 -11.60
CA LEU A 91 14.50 4.41 -12.77
C LEU A 91 15.13 5.75 -13.14
N ALA A 92 15.47 6.57 -12.14
CA ALA A 92 16.14 7.84 -12.37
C ALA A 92 17.56 7.67 -12.94
N THR A 93 18.27 6.60 -12.58
CA THR A 93 19.63 6.30 -13.10
C THR A 93 19.65 5.63 -14.47
N THR A 94 18.52 5.14 -14.97
CA THR A 94 18.42 4.45 -16.27
C THR A 94 18.03 5.40 -17.42
N HIS A 95 17.98 6.70 -17.14
CA HIS A 95 17.57 7.76 -18.06
C HIS A 95 18.72 8.72 -18.37
#